data_AF-A0A4Z0V498-F1
#
_entry.id   AF-A0A4Z0V498-F1
#
_cell.length_a   1.000
_cell.length_b   1.000
_cell.length_c   1.000
_cell.angle_alpha   90.00
_cell.angle_beta   90.00
_cell.angle_gamma   90.00
#
_symmetry.space_group_name_H-M   'P 1'
#
loop_
_entity.id
_entity.type
_entity.pdbx_description
1 polymer ?
#
loop_
_entity_poly.entity_id
_entity_poly.type
_entity_poly.pdbx_seq_one_letter_code
_entity_poly.pdbx_strand_id
1 'polypeptide(L)'
;MMLQQNSYRNERYSRWLRASQDTTSAMRLVSGAVVLASMSTLSVPVVSMSLIAFVSAVNVIILVRRRYKKPLVMTNRAWRIFSVMLILAVVIVVSTGIVGWKYGKGFEYAAVASLCVFCFSHLFSMSANWLLKPVEKHINNVITRMPNGFCAQCLT
;
A
#
# COMPACT_ATOMS: atom_id res chain seq x y z
N MET A 1 7.64 2.22 -1.32
CA MET A 1 8.04 0.81 -1.11
C MET A 1 8.96 0.36 -2.23
N MET A 2 10.12 -0.26 -1.95
CA MET A 2 11.10 -0.74 -2.94
C MET A 2 10.97 -2.24 -3.27
N LEU A 3 9.76 -2.69 -3.58
CA LEU A 3 9.50 -4.11 -3.88
C LEU A 3 10.16 -4.53 -5.21
N GLN A 4 10.23 -3.60 -6.15
CA GLN A 4 10.94 -3.75 -7.42
C GLN A 4 12.45 -3.96 -7.26
N GLN A 5 13.10 -3.28 -6.31
CA GLN A 5 14.53 -3.48 -6.04
C GLN A 5 14.83 -4.84 -5.38
N ASN A 6 13.83 -5.44 -4.72
CA ASN A 6 13.92 -6.75 -4.10
C ASN A 6 13.48 -7.89 -5.02
N SER A 7 13.48 -7.67 -6.34
CA SER A 7 13.16 -8.70 -7.36
C SER A 7 11.78 -9.33 -7.15
N TYR A 8 10.84 -8.61 -6.53
CA TYR A 8 9.49 -9.09 -6.23
C TYR A 8 9.45 -10.39 -5.38
N ARG A 9 10.51 -10.70 -4.63
CA ARG A 9 10.56 -11.85 -3.72
C ARG A 9 10.12 -11.43 -2.32
N ASN A 10 8.95 -11.88 -1.88
CA ASN A 10 8.40 -11.54 -0.56
C ASN A 10 9.36 -11.85 0.60
N GLU A 11 10.09 -12.97 0.56
CA GLU A 11 11.06 -13.34 1.61
C GLU A 11 12.28 -12.42 1.71
N ARG A 12 12.74 -11.89 0.57
CA ARG A 12 13.87 -10.94 0.55
C ARG A 12 13.37 -9.57 0.99
N TYR A 13 12.18 -9.20 0.54
CA TYR A 13 11.51 -7.95 0.90
C TYR A 13 11.20 -7.88 2.41
N SER A 14 10.71 -8.96 3.03
CA SER A 14 10.45 -9.01 4.47
C SER A 14 11.73 -8.89 5.30
N ARG A 15 12.81 -9.59 4.90
CA ARG A 15 14.14 -9.48 5.53
C ARG A 15 14.72 -8.08 5.41
N TRP A 16 14.65 -7.49 4.21
CA TRP A 16 15.09 -6.11 3.97
C TRP A 16 14.27 -5.11 4.80
N LEU A 17 12.96 -5.33 4.96
CA LEU A 17 12.13 -4.45 5.79
C LEU A 17 12.49 -4.51 7.27
N ARG A 18 12.74 -5.72 7.79
CA ARG A 18 13.20 -5.90 9.17
C ARG A 18 14.54 -5.21 9.40
N ALA A 19 15.46 -5.30 8.44
CA ALA A 19 16.77 -4.66 8.51
C ALA A 19 16.72 -3.13 8.33
N SER A 20 15.82 -2.62 7.48
CA SER A 20 15.74 -1.18 7.17
C SER A 20 14.86 -0.40 8.14
N GLN A 21 14.14 -1.09 9.04
CA GLN A 21 13.19 -0.52 9.99
C GLN A 21 12.15 0.44 9.38
N ASP A 22 11.90 0.37 8.06
CA ASP A 22 10.97 1.27 7.36
C ASP A 22 9.51 0.99 7.75
N THR A 23 9.21 -0.18 8.34
CA THR A 23 7.93 -0.48 9.02
C THR A 23 7.79 0.15 10.40
N THR A 24 8.90 0.32 11.12
CA THR A 24 8.96 0.90 12.48
C THR A 24 9.51 2.32 12.48
N SER A 25 9.52 2.99 11.32
CA SER A 25 9.85 4.40 11.24
C SER A 25 8.88 5.16 12.14
N ALA A 26 9.41 6.05 13.00
CA ALA A 26 8.64 6.80 13.99
C ALA A 26 7.34 7.40 13.42
N MET A 27 7.37 7.83 12.16
CA MET A 27 6.22 8.38 11.44
C MET A 27 5.04 7.40 11.30
N ARG A 28 5.31 6.12 11.09
CA ARG A 28 4.27 5.07 11.01
C ARG A 28 3.73 4.69 12.36
N LEU A 29 4.60 4.62 13.38
CA LEU A 29 4.18 4.38 14.76
C LEU A 29 3.31 5.53 15.27
N VAL A 30 3.69 6.79 14.99
CA VAL A 30 2.88 7.97 15.30
C VAL A 30 1.55 7.94 14.55
N SER A 31 1.55 7.59 13.26
CA SER A 31 0.30 7.47 12.50
C SER A 31 -0.61 6.36 13.07
N GLY A 32 -0.05 5.22 13.46
CA GLY A 32 -0.79 4.13 14.13
C GLY A 32 -1.32 4.53 15.51
N ALA A 33 -0.54 5.26 16.30
CA ALA A 33 -0.97 5.80 17.58
C ALA A 33 -2.13 6.81 17.42
N VAL A 34 -2.09 7.65 16.38
CA VAL A 34 -3.15 8.61 16.05
C VAL A 34 -4.43 7.91 15.59
N VAL A 35 -4.33 6.80 14.85
CA VAL A 35 -5.48 5.94 14.52
C VAL A 35 -6.11 5.37 15.79
N LEU A 36 -5.30 4.77 16.67
CA LEU A 36 -5.79 4.19 17.91
C LEU A 36 -6.40 5.26 18.84
N ALA A 37 -5.80 6.45 18.90
CA ALA A 37 -6.33 7.59 19.64
C ALA A 37 -7.65 8.10 19.04
N SER A 38 -7.80 8.10 17.71
CA SER A 38 -9.02 8.51 17.02
C SER A 38 -10.16 7.50 17.17
N MET A 39 -9.85 6.21 17.33
CA MET A 39 -10.83 5.17 17.64
C MET A 39 -11.21 5.11 19.13
N SER A 40 -10.44 5.77 20.00
CA SER A 40 -10.73 5.83 21.43
C SER A 40 -11.96 6.71 21.71
N THR A 41 -12.80 6.25 22.64
CA THR A 41 -14.09 6.87 23.05
C THR A 41 -13.96 8.27 23.66
N LEU A 42 -12.75 8.76 23.88
CA LEU A 42 -12.47 10.06 24.50
C LEU A 42 -12.26 11.21 23.50
N SER A 43 -12.33 10.95 22.20
CA SER A 43 -11.93 11.92 21.18
C SER A 43 -13.10 12.77 20.67
N VAL A 44 -12.95 14.09 20.72
CA VAL A 44 -13.88 15.02 20.07
C VAL A 44 -13.70 14.90 18.55
N PRO A 45 -14.76 14.63 17.77
CA PRO A 45 -14.65 14.27 16.35
C PRO A 45 -13.91 15.33 15.51
N VAL A 46 -14.09 16.61 15.84
CA VAL A 46 -13.39 17.73 15.17
C VAL A 46 -11.87 17.70 15.41
N VAL A 47 -11.44 17.36 16.62
CA VAL A 47 -10.02 17.28 16.99
C VAL A 47 -9.37 16.10 16.28
N SER A 48 -10.02 14.93 16.28
CA SER A 48 -9.52 13.73 15.61
C SER A 48 -9.34 13.94 14.11
N MET A 49 -10.33 14.54 13.44
CA MET A 49 -10.25 14.84 12.01
C MET A 49 -9.11 15.81 11.67
N SER A 50 -8.93 16.85 12.49
CA SER A 50 -7.85 17.83 12.31
C SER A 50 -6.47 17.18 12.47
N LEU A 51 -6.33 16.28 13.46
CA LEU A 51 -5.08 15.59 13.75
C LEU A 51 -4.74 14.55 12.67
N ILE A 52 -5.74 13.81 12.18
CA ILE A 52 -5.61 12.90 11.03
C ILE A 52 -5.17 13.68 9.79
N ALA A 53 -5.83 14.80 9.47
CA ALA A 53 -5.48 15.63 8.33
C ALA A 53 -4.04 16.16 8.42
N PHE A 54 -3.64 16.67 9.59
CA PHE A 54 -2.29 17.17 9.82
C PHE A 54 -1.23 16.08 9.67
N VAL A 55 -1.42 14.92 10.31
CA VAL A 55 -0.49 13.79 10.22
C VAL A 55 -0.41 13.27 8.78
N SER A 56 -1.53 13.19 8.07
CA SER A 56 -1.56 12.80 6.66
C SER A 56 -0.77 13.79 5.79
N ALA A 57 -0.97 15.10 5.98
CA ALA A 57 -0.24 16.13 5.24
C ALA A 57 1.28 16.07 5.48
N VAL A 58 1.70 15.91 6.75
CA VAL A 58 3.11 15.73 7.10
C VAL A 58 3.70 14.49 6.43
N ASN A 59 2.97 13.36 6.46
CA ASN A 59 3.38 12.14 5.76
C ASN A 59 3.56 12.39 4.25
N VAL A 60 2.61 13.06 3.59
CA VAL A 60 2.69 13.39 2.16
C VAL A 60 3.93 14.23 1.86
N ILE A 61 4.18 15.29 2.63
CA ILE A 61 5.34 16.17 2.45
C ILE A 61 6.64 15.37 2.60
N ILE A 62 6.74 14.51 3.60
CA ILE A 62 7.93 13.67 3.82
C ILE A 62 8.12 12.69 2.66
N LEU A 63 7.06 12.07 2.18
CA LEU A 63 7.11 11.14 1.05
C LEU A 63 7.53 11.83 -0.25
N VAL A 64 7.02 13.03 -0.52
CA VAL A 64 7.38 13.83 -1.72
C VAL A 64 8.84 14.29 -1.65
N ARG A 65 9.34 14.65 -0.46
CA ARG A 65 10.72 15.10 -0.28
C ARG A 65 11.74 13.96 -0.29
N ARG A 66 11.33 12.69 -0.09
CA ARG A 66 12.24 11.55 -0.18
C ARG A 66 12.71 11.33 -1.62
N ARG A 67 13.95 11.73 -1.89
CA ARG A 67 14.66 11.45 -3.16
C ARG A 67 15.33 10.09 -3.06
N TYR A 68 14.90 9.14 -3.89
CA TYR A 68 15.47 7.80 -3.93
C TYR A 68 16.61 7.70 -4.94
N LYS A 69 17.69 7.00 -4.57
CA LYS A 69 18.92 6.87 -5.39
C LYS A 69 18.72 6.10 -6.71
N LYS A 70 17.62 5.35 -6.89
CA LYS A 70 17.31 4.64 -8.13
C LYS A 70 15.91 5.01 -8.61
N PRO A 71 15.73 5.46 -9.86
CA PRO A 71 14.42 5.77 -10.40
C PRO A 71 13.58 4.49 -10.45
N LEU A 72 12.33 4.59 -10.00
CA LEU A 72 11.38 3.49 -10.06
C LEU A 72 10.83 3.44 -11.49
N VAL A 73 11.34 2.50 -12.29
CA VAL A 73 10.83 2.30 -13.65
C VAL A 73 9.49 1.59 -13.55
N MET A 74 8.42 2.26 -13.98
CA MET A 74 7.07 1.69 -14.01
C MET A 74 6.93 0.71 -15.18
N THR A 75 7.22 -0.55 -14.92
CA THR A 75 7.02 -1.66 -15.87
C THR A 75 5.58 -2.17 -15.81
N ASN A 76 5.12 -2.92 -16.82
CA ASN A 76 3.77 -3.51 -16.83
C ASN A 76 3.52 -4.42 -15.61
N ARG A 77 4.56 -5.11 -15.11
CA ARG A 77 4.48 -5.88 -13.86
C ARG A 77 4.26 -4.98 -12.64
N ALA A 78 4.98 -3.87 -12.55
CA ALA A 78 4.82 -2.91 -11.45
C ALA A 78 3.41 -2.28 -11.46
N TRP A 79 2.88 -1.97 -12.64
CA TRP A 79 1.52 -1.50 -12.83
C TRP A 79 0.48 -2.47 -12.30
N ARG A 80 0.57 -3.78 -12.61
CA ARG A 80 -0.37 -4.78 -12.08
C ARG A 80 -0.41 -4.80 -10.55
N ILE A 81 0.75 -4.79 -9.90
CA ILE A 81 0.84 -4.78 -8.43
C ILE A 81 0.26 -3.48 -7.88
N PHE A 82 0.57 -2.34 -8.50
CA PHE A 82 0.05 -1.04 -8.08
C PHE A 82 -1.48 -0.97 -8.22
N SER A 83 -2.03 -1.44 -9.33
CA SER A 83 -3.49 -1.51 -9.57
C SER A 83 -4.19 -2.39 -8.53
N VAL A 84 -3.66 -3.58 -8.22
CA VAL A 84 -4.23 -4.46 -7.19
C VAL A 84 -4.17 -3.80 -5.81
N MET A 85 -3.07 -3.12 -5.48
CA MET A 85 -2.96 -2.36 -4.23
C MET A 85 -3.99 -1.23 -4.15
N LEU A 86 -4.19 -0.49 -5.25
CA LEU A 86 -5.16 0.61 -5.31
C LEU A 86 -6.59 0.08 -5.16
N ILE A 87 -6.93 -1.01 -5.84
CA ILE A 87 -8.26 -1.65 -5.73
C ILE A 87 -8.51 -2.09 -4.28
N LEU A 88 -7.55 -2.78 -3.65
CA LEU A 88 -7.66 -3.20 -2.25
C LEU A 88 -7.84 -2.01 -1.29
N ALA A 89 -7.09 -0.93 -1.50
CA ALA A 89 -7.23 0.29 -0.71
C ALA A 89 -8.63 0.91 -0.86
N VAL A 90 -9.12 1.04 -2.09
CA VAL A 90 -10.45 1.60 -2.38
C VAL A 90 -11.55 0.75 -1.77
N VAL A 91 -11.48 -0.58 -1.90
CA VAL A 91 -12.48 -1.50 -1.31
C VAL A 91 -12.60 -1.30 0.20
N ILE A 92 -11.49 -1.09 0.91
CA ILE A 92 -11.49 -0.89 2.36
C ILE A 92 -12.05 0.49 2.74
N VAL A 93 -11.62 1.55 2.06
CA VAL A 93 -12.12 2.90 2.32
C VAL A 93 -13.62 2.99 2.00
N VAL A 94 -14.08 2.40 0.90
CA VAL A 94 -15.49 2.41 0.52
C VAL A 94 -16.34 1.58 1.49
N SER A 95 -15.90 0.37 1.84
CA SER A 95 -16.66 -0.49 2.76
C SER A 95 -16.79 0.14 4.15
N THR A 96 -15.72 0.72 4.69
CA THR A 96 -15.76 1.45 5.96
C THR A 96 -16.58 2.73 5.88
N GLY A 97 -16.55 3.46 4.75
CA GLY A 97 -17.39 4.63 4.51
C GLY A 97 -18.89 4.29 4.48
N ILE A 98 -19.28 3.18 3.83
CA ILE A 98 -20.66 2.69 3.80
C ILE A 98 -21.14 2.31 5.20
N VAL A 99 -20.29 1.64 5.99
CA VAL A 99 -20.60 1.33 7.39
C VAL A 99 -20.75 2.62 8.21
N GLY A 100 -19.83 3.57 8.06
CA GLY A 100 -19.88 4.85 8.75
C GLY A 100 -21.09 5.72 8.37
N TRP A 101 -21.60 5.59 7.13
CA TRP A 101 -22.82 6.26 6.68
C TRP A 101 -24.04 5.83 7.50
N LYS A 102 -24.13 4.55 7.88
CA LYS A 102 -25.21 4.06 8.76
C LYS A 102 -25.22 4.70 10.15
N TYR A 103 -24.06 5.17 10.62
CA TYR A 103 -23.89 5.80 11.93
C TYR A 103 -23.80 7.33 11.85
N GLY A 104 -24.05 7.95 10.68
CA GLY A 104 -23.99 9.40 10.49
C GLY A 104 -22.58 10.00 10.55
N LYS A 105 -21.52 9.16 10.55
CA LYS A 105 -20.11 9.56 10.70
C LYS A 105 -19.23 9.07 9.55
N GLY A 106 -19.79 8.96 8.34
CA GLY A 106 -19.10 8.37 7.18
C GLY A 106 -17.70 8.94 6.90
N PHE A 107 -17.53 10.26 7.05
CA PHE A 107 -16.25 10.94 6.80
C PHE A 107 -15.18 10.59 7.84
N GLU A 108 -15.53 10.44 9.12
CA GLU A 108 -14.59 10.04 10.18
C GLU A 108 -14.07 8.64 9.94
N TYR A 109 -14.98 7.69 9.67
CA TYR A 109 -14.61 6.31 9.37
C TYR A 109 -13.75 6.19 8.10
N ALA A 110 -14.07 6.95 7.05
CA ALA A 110 -13.27 6.98 5.83
C ALA A 110 -11.86 7.56 6.06
N ALA A 111 -11.74 8.63 6.86
CA ALA A 111 -10.46 9.24 7.21
C ALA A 111 -9.59 8.27 8.03
N VAL A 112 -10.16 7.62 9.05
CA VAL A 112 -9.45 6.61 9.85
C VAL A 112 -9.03 5.43 8.98
N ALA A 113 -9.93 4.94 8.11
CA ALA A 113 -9.63 3.84 7.20
C ALA A 113 -8.49 4.18 6.23
N SER A 114 -8.43 5.41 5.71
CA SER A 114 -7.35 5.85 4.84
C SER A 114 -5.99 5.83 5.56
N LEU A 115 -5.92 6.25 6.83
CA LEU A 115 -4.70 6.22 7.62
C LEU A 115 -4.31 4.78 8.01
N CYS A 116 -5.28 3.91 8.28
CA CYS A 116 -5.07 2.48 8.47
C CYS A 116 -4.45 1.84 7.22
N VAL A 117 -5.00 2.11 6.04
CA VAL A 117 -4.47 1.59 4.77
C VAL A 117 -3.04 2.09 4.55
N PHE A 118 -2.73 3.35 4.90
CA PHE A 118 -1.37 3.86 4.84
C PHE A 118 -0.40 3.11 5.77
N CYS A 119 -0.82 2.88 7.03
CA CYS A 119 -0.04 2.14 8.02
C CYS A 119 0.26 0.70 7.56
N PHE A 120 -0.76 0.02 7.05
CA PHE A 120 -0.66 -1.37 6.58
C PHE A 120 -0.25 -1.51 5.11
N SER A 121 0.10 -0.43 4.41
CA SER A 121 0.46 -0.45 2.98
C SER A 121 1.53 -1.48 2.60
N HIS A 122 2.40 -1.86 3.55
CA HIS A 122 3.38 -2.93 3.34
C HIS A 122 2.75 -4.32 3.19
N LEU A 123 1.74 -4.62 4.02
CA LEU A 123 0.94 -5.84 3.91
C LEU A 123 0.19 -5.87 2.58
N PHE A 124 -0.37 -4.74 2.14
CA PHE A 124 -1.01 -4.65 0.82
C PHE A 124 -0.04 -4.98 -0.32
N SER A 125 1.19 -4.47 -0.28
CA SER A 125 2.21 -4.82 -1.29
C SER A 125 2.54 -6.31 -1.28
N MET A 126 2.66 -6.94 -0.10
CA MET A 126 2.94 -8.38 0.01
C MET A 126 1.77 -9.24 -0.45
N SER A 127 0.55 -8.89 -0.06
CA SER A 127 -0.70 -9.57 -0.42
C SER A 127 -0.98 -9.44 -1.91
N ALA A 128 -0.80 -8.26 -2.51
CA ALA A 128 -0.95 -8.05 -3.94
C ALA A 128 0.03 -8.94 -4.72
N ASN A 129 1.29 -9.00 -4.29
CA ASN A 129 2.29 -9.85 -4.93
C ASN A 129 1.98 -11.35 -4.76
N TRP A 130 1.38 -11.76 -3.63
CA TRP A 130 0.92 -13.14 -3.44
C TRP A 130 -0.27 -13.47 -4.35
N LEU A 131 -1.24 -12.56 -4.47
CA LEU A 131 -2.42 -12.70 -5.32
C LEU A 131 -2.07 -12.76 -6.81
N LEU A 132 -1.00 -12.09 -7.23
CA LEU A 132 -0.52 -12.07 -8.62
C LEU A 132 0.37 -13.28 -8.99
N LYS A 133 0.78 -14.11 -8.02
CA LYS A 133 1.52 -15.37 -8.31
C LYS A 133 0.86 -16.27 -9.36
N PRO A 134 -0.45 -16.58 -9.31
CA PRO A 134 -1.10 -17.40 -10.34
C PRO A 134 -1.07 -16.73 -11.72
N VAL A 135 -1.23 -15.41 -11.79
CA VAL A 135 -1.18 -14.65 -13.06
C VAL A 135 0.23 -14.71 -13.66
N GLU A 136 1.27 -14.56 -12.84
CA GLU A 136 2.66 -14.67 -13.28
C GLU A 136 3.01 -16.10 -13.72
N LYS A 137 2.49 -17.12 -13.04
CA LYS A 137 2.65 -18.53 -13.43
C LYS A 137 1.98 -18.80 -14.77
N HIS A 138 0.79 -18.23 -15.00
CA HIS A 138 0.10 -18.36 -16.28
C HIS A 138 0.90 -17.71 -17.42
N ILE A 139 1.41 -16.49 -17.22
CA ILE A 139 2.24 -15.79 -18.20
C ILE A 139 3.52 -16.58 -18.51
N ASN A 140 4.22 -17.09 -17.49
CA ASN A 140 5.42 -17.89 -17.71
C ASN A 140 5.14 -19.18 -18.49
N ASN A 141 4.00 -19.83 -18.24
CA ASN A 141 3.57 -21.02 -18.99
C ASN A 141 3.20 -20.70 -20.44
N VAL A 142 2.68 -19.50 -20.71
CA VAL A 142 2.39 -19.04 -22.07
C VAL A 142 3.70 -18.79 -22.83
N ILE A 143 4.68 -18.15 -22.19
CA ILE A 143 6.01 -17.88 -22.78
C ILE A 143 6.75 -19.19 -23.10
N THR A 144 6.75 -20.18 -22.21
CA THR A 144 7.44 -21.46 -22.44
C THR A 144 6.81 -22.33 -23.53
N ARG A 145 5.56 -22.04 -23.91
CA ARG A 145 4.86 -22.73 -25.00
C ARG A 145 5.04 -22.03 -26.36
N MET A 146 5.69 -20.87 -26.41
CA MET A 146 5.96 -20.20 -27.68
C MET A 146 7.17 -20.86 -28.37
N PRO A 147 7.06 -21.17 -29.68
CA PRO A 147 8.21 -21.67 -30.45
C PRO A 147 9.34 -20.62 -30.45
N ASN A 148 10.59 -21.09 -30.46
CA ASN A 148 11.86 -20.41 -30.15
C ASN A 148 12.22 -19.12 -30.96
N GLY A 149 11.27 -18.45 -31.61
CA GLY A 149 11.47 -17.21 -32.37
C GLY A 149 10.55 -16.04 -32.01
N PHE A 150 9.52 -16.24 -31.17
CA PHE A 150 8.66 -15.12 -30.73
C PHE A 150 9.23 -14.46 -29.48
N CYS A 151 9.98 -13.38 -29.75
CA CYS A 151 10.73 -12.57 -28.80
C CYS A 151 9.88 -12.17 -27.58
N ALA A 152 10.46 -12.31 -26.38
CA ALA A 152 9.91 -11.95 -25.07
C ALA A 152 9.58 -10.45 -24.87
N GLN A 153 9.55 -9.68 -25.96
CA GLN A 153 9.33 -8.23 -26.02
C GLN A 153 7.86 -7.83 -26.13
N CYS A 154 6.95 -8.73 -26.51
CA CYS A 154 5.51 -8.41 -26.57
C CYS A 154 4.79 -8.45 -25.21
N LEU A 155 5.47 -8.86 -24.13
CA LEU A 155 4.90 -9.03 -22.78
C LEU A 155 5.53 -8.11 -21.73
N THR A 156 6.50 -7.27 -22.12
CA THR A 156 7.15 -6.27 -21.26
C THR A 156 6.40 -4.96 -21.21
#